data_AF-A0A9D7ARD9-F1
#
_entry.id   AF-A0A9D7ARD9-F1
#
_cell.length_a   1.000
_cell.length_b   1.000
_cell.length_c   1.000
_cell.angle_alpha   90.00
_cell.angle_beta   90.00
_cell.angle_gamma   90.00
#
_symmetry.space_group_name_H-M   'P 1'
#
loop_
_entity.id
_entity.type
_entity.pdbx_description
1 polymer ?
#
loop_
_entity_poly.entity_id
_entity_poly.type
_entity_poly.pdbx_seq_one_letter_code
_entity_poly.pdbx_strand_id
1 'polypeptide(L)'
;MSHLTAAAQSAGDYKALVYLFMYGGNDGNNLLVPLEPALYGQYQRARSNLALPRETLLPISPANSAGLQYGLHPAMGGIQSLFGQGKAALLANIGTLAVPTSRTQWSERSVPLPDNLFSHSDQQAQWQSAVVDNAPRSGWGGRMMERLLATDTANRGYGVLSMAGGNLWQNGDRSLAAYKVSASGNFGFDFYDPNARDPVSAAITETLAERREHLLEQAWNDVVGRSIENQRVLTQALQSSALATVFPDTNLAVNCAWWRVCGSTLAPGAAATMLLLFHRRLRHPW
;
A
#
# COMPACT_ATOMS: atom_id res chain seq x y z
N MET A 1 11.37 -20.73 -8.65
CA MET A 1 11.16 -19.56 -7.77
C MET A 1 12.48 -18.96 -7.25
N SER A 2 13.58 -19.00 -8.01
CA SER A 2 14.94 -18.59 -7.56
C SER A 2 15.42 -17.23 -8.09
N HIS A 3 14.63 -16.52 -8.90
CA HIS A 3 15.10 -15.31 -9.59
C HIS A 3 14.77 -13.98 -8.88
N LEU A 4 13.87 -13.97 -7.89
CA LEU A 4 13.47 -12.73 -7.17
C LEU A 4 14.39 -12.39 -5.97
N THR A 5 15.13 -13.36 -5.44
CA THR A 5 16.01 -13.17 -4.27
C THR A 5 17.38 -12.56 -4.61
N ALA A 6 17.85 -12.65 -5.85
CA ALA A 6 19.20 -12.21 -6.22
C ALA A 6 19.31 -10.70 -6.57
N ALA A 7 18.22 -10.04 -6.98
CA ALA A 7 18.27 -8.66 -7.48
C ALA A 7 18.13 -7.57 -6.40
N ALA A 8 17.80 -7.92 -5.16
CA ALA A 8 17.66 -6.96 -4.07
C ALA A 8 19.00 -6.67 -3.37
N GLN A 9 19.98 -7.57 -3.47
CA GLN A 9 21.21 -7.52 -2.69
C GLN A 9 22.35 -6.77 -3.41
N SER A 10 22.15 -6.35 -4.67
CA SER A 10 23.15 -5.68 -5.50
C SER A 10 22.73 -4.30 -6.01
N ALA A 11 21.59 -3.76 -5.57
CA ALA A 11 21.18 -2.41 -5.96
C ALA A 11 21.83 -1.39 -5.02
N GLY A 12 22.71 -0.53 -5.57
CA GLY A 12 23.28 0.59 -4.83
C GLY A 12 22.27 1.71 -4.48
N ASP A 13 21.06 1.62 -5.04
CA ASP A 13 19.99 2.62 -4.89
C ASP A 13 18.81 2.04 -4.09
N TYR A 14 18.22 2.88 -3.23
CA TYR A 14 17.06 2.51 -2.42
C TYR A 14 15.82 2.32 -3.29
N LYS A 15 15.10 1.21 -3.06
CA LYS A 15 13.83 0.89 -3.72
C LYS A 15 12.69 0.90 -2.72
N ALA A 16 11.68 1.74 -2.95
CA ALA A 16 10.45 1.78 -2.17
C ALA A 16 9.26 1.30 -3.00
N LEU A 17 8.35 0.55 -2.35
CA LEU A 17 7.01 0.26 -2.87
C LEU A 17 5.99 1.05 -2.06
N VAL A 18 5.29 1.97 -2.72
CA VAL A 18 4.17 2.69 -2.11
C VAL A 18 2.87 2.05 -2.58
N TYR A 19 2.11 1.48 -1.64
CA TYR A 19 0.79 0.89 -1.89
C TYR A 19 -0.31 1.85 -1.44
N LEU A 20 -1.05 2.43 -2.40
CA LEU A 20 -2.21 3.26 -2.13
C LEU A 20 -3.50 2.48 -2.44
N PHE A 21 -4.22 2.12 -1.39
CA PHE A 21 -5.51 1.44 -1.49
C PHE A 21 -6.66 2.40 -1.15
N MET A 22 -7.52 2.68 -2.13
CA MET A 22 -8.50 3.77 -2.01
C MET A 22 -9.86 3.35 -1.43
N TYR A 23 -10.03 2.11 -0.95
CA TYR A 23 -11.27 1.61 -0.30
C TYR A 23 -12.59 1.97 -1.02
N GLY A 24 -12.58 1.98 -2.36
CA GLY A 24 -13.75 2.34 -3.18
C GLY A 24 -13.86 3.83 -3.57
N GLY A 25 -12.90 4.66 -3.16
CA GLY A 25 -12.81 6.09 -3.49
C GLY A 25 -12.36 6.40 -4.93
N ASN A 26 -12.10 5.38 -5.76
CA ASN A 26 -11.81 5.56 -7.18
C ASN A 26 -12.78 4.73 -8.03
N ASP A 27 -13.41 5.38 -9.00
CA ASP A 27 -14.20 4.71 -10.02
C ASP A 27 -13.32 4.37 -11.23
N GLY A 28 -12.85 3.12 -11.29
CA GLY A 28 -11.97 2.65 -12.37
C GLY A 28 -12.56 2.82 -13.77
N ASN A 29 -13.89 2.78 -13.93
CA ASN A 29 -14.52 2.94 -15.23
C ASN A 29 -14.45 4.38 -15.72
N ASN A 30 -14.44 5.36 -14.82
CA ASN A 30 -14.24 6.76 -15.17
C ASN A 30 -12.76 7.17 -15.11
N LEU A 31 -11.87 6.32 -14.59
CA LEU A 31 -10.42 6.55 -14.58
C LEU A 31 -9.80 6.35 -15.97
N LEU A 32 -10.12 5.24 -16.65
CA LEU A 32 -9.58 4.88 -17.95
C LEU A 32 -10.72 4.52 -18.90
N VAL A 33 -10.98 5.37 -19.89
CA VAL A 33 -12.13 5.29 -20.79
C VAL A 33 -11.64 5.09 -22.23
N PRO A 34 -12.18 4.14 -23.01
CA PRO A 34 -11.82 4.01 -24.42
C PRO A 34 -12.31 5.23 -25.22
N LEU A 35 -11.50 5.71 -26.16
CA LEU A 35 -11.84 6.86 -27.00
C LEU A 35 -12.41 6.46 -28.35
N GLU A 36 -12.31 5.20 -28.79
CA GLU A 36 -12.92 4.77 -30.05
C GLU A 36 -14.45 4.96 -30.00
N PRO A 37 -15.09 5.56 -31.02
CA PRO A 37 -16.52 5.89 -30.97
C PRO A 37 -17.43 4.73 -30.56
N ALA A 38 -17.18 3.53 -31.08
CA ALA A 38 -17.98 2.34 -30.77
C ALA A 38 -17.81 1.89 -29.30
N LEU A 39 -16.57 1.88 -28.79
CA LEU A 39 -16.26 1.46 -27.42
C LEU A 39 -16.66 2.53 -26.40
N TYR A 40 -16.43 3.81 -26.70
CA TYR A 40 -16.93 4.92 -25.93
C TYR A 40 -18.46 4.87 -25.82
N GLY A 41 -19.17 4.55 -26.91
CA GLY A 41 -20.62 4.36 -26.89
C GLY A 41 -21.06 3.20 -25.97
N GLN A 42 -20.28 2.12 -25.87
CA GLN A 42 -20.53 1.05 -24.90
C GLN A 42 -20.33 1.52 -23.46
N TYR A 43 -19.24 2.24 -23.19
CA TYR A 43 -18.97 2.89 -21.91
C TYR A 43 -20.13 3.82 -21.52
N GLN A 44 -20.55 4.71 -22.43
CA GLN A 44 -21.61 5.68 -22.17
C GLN A 44 -22.94 5.01 -21.83
N ARG A 45 -23.32 3.94 -22.55
CA ARG A 45 -24.52 3.15 -22.22
C ARG A 45 -24.42 2.48 -20.85
N ALA A 46 -23.28 1.84 -20.56
CA ALA A 46 -23.06 1.14 -19.29
C ALA A 46 -23.02 2.08 -18.08
N ARG A 47 -22.59 3.33 -18.28
CA ARG A 47 -22.45 4.34 -17.22
C ARG A 47 -23.62 5.30 -17.13
N SER A 48 -24.42 5.41 -18.20
CA SER A 48 -25.59 6.28 -18.29
C SER A 48 -25.24 7.72 -17.86
N ASN A 49 -25.89 8.26 -16.84
CA ASN A 49 -25.68 9.61 -16.33
C ASN A 49 -24.32 9.81 -15.60
N LEU A 50 -23.56 8.75 -15.36
CA LEU A 50 -22.20 8.82 -14.78
C LEU A 50 -21.09 8.83 -15.85
N ALA A 51 -21.46 8.76 -17.13
CA ALA A 51 -20.49 8.81 -18.22
C ALA A 51 -19.86 10.21 -18.33
N LEU A 52 -18.55 10.26 -18.51
CA LEU A 52 -17.82 11.50 -18.76
C LEU A 52 -17.92 11.88 -20.23
N PRO A 53 -18.15 13.16 -20.59
CA PRO A 53 -18.10 13.59 -21.98
C PRO A 53 -16.72 13.35 -22.60
N ARG A 54 -16.70 12.82 -23.83
CA ARG A 54 -15.47 12.33 -24.50
C ARG A 54 -14.41 13.42 -24.60
N GLU A 55 -14.83 14.64 -24.87
CA GLU A 55 -14.01 15.85 -25.03
C GLU A 55 -13.35 16.33 -23.74
N THR A 56 -13.82 15.89 -22.57
CA THR A 56 -13.22 16.22 -21.28
C THR A 56 -12.09 15.28 -20.89
N LEU A 57 -12.04 14.10 -21.51
CA LEU A 57 -11.07 13.06 -21.19
C LEU A 57 -9.66 13.46 -21.65
N LEU A 58 -8.66 13.09 -20.84
CA LEU A 58 -7.26 13.38 -21.10
C LEU A 58 -6.64 12.24 -21.94
N PRO A 59 -6.32 12.44 -23.23
CA PRO A 59 -5.90 11.37 -24.09
C PRO A 59 -4.54 10.79 -23.69
N ILE A 60 -4.41 9.47 -23.81
CA ILE A 60 -3.17 8.68 -23.70
C ILE A 60 -3.14 7.61 -24.78
N SER A 61 -1.93 7.23 -25.21
CA SER A 61 -1.71 6.25 -26.27
C SER A 61 -0.80 5.12 -25.76
N PRO A 62 -1.35 4.05 -25.18
CA PRO A 62 -0.56 2.91 -24.73
C PRO A 62 0.09 2.16 -25.88
N ALA A 63 1.35 1.76 -25.71
CA ALA A 63 2.10 1.02 -26.73
C ALA A 63 1.53 -0.39 -26.99
N ASN A 64 0.81 -0.96 -26.02
CA ASN A 64 0.32 -2.34 -26.03
C ASN A 64 -1.22 -2.44 -26.13
N SER A 65 -1.87 -1.46 -26.75
CA SER A 65 -3.34 -1.41 -26.87
C SER A 65 -3.89 -1.91 -28.21
N ALA A 66 -3.04 -2.47 -29.08
CA ALA A 66 -3.40 -2.84 -30.45
C ALA A 66 -4.02 -1.68 -31.26
N GLY A 67 -3.57 -0.45 -31.01
CA GLY A 67 -4.05 0.76 -31.67
C GLY A 67 -5.22 1.47 -30.99
N LEU A 68 -5.76 0.91 -29.90
CA LEU A 68 -6.81 1.57 -29.12
C LEU A 68 -6.24 2.77 -28.35
N GLN A 69 -6.98 3.87 -28.37
CA GLN A 69 -6.72 5.09 -27.62
C GLN A 69 -7.61 5.15 -26.39
N TYR A 70 -7.04 5.67 -25.31
CA TYR A 70 -7.75 5.82 -24.05
C TYR A 70 -7.69 7.26 -23.57
N GLY A 71 -8.68 7.63 -22.77
CA GLY A 71 -8.77 8.90 -22.08
C GLY A 71 -8.76 8.66 -20.57
N LEU A 72 -7.92 9.39 -19.87
CA LEU A 72 -7.93 9.44 -18.41
C LEU A 72 -8.98 10.45 -17.92
N HIS A 73 -9.46 10.25 -16.70
CA HIS A 73 -10.31 11.23 -16.00
C HIS A 73 -9.68 12.65 -16.02
N PRO A 74 -10.46 13.74 -16.18
CA PRO A 74 -9.94 15.12 -16.21
C PRO A 74 -9.03 15.50 -15.02
N ALA A 75 -9.31 14.93 -13.85
CA ALA A 75 -8.52 15.14 -12.62
C ALA A 75 -7.16 14.41 -12.62
N MET A 76 -6.85 13.56 -13.61
CA MET A 76 -5.66 12.72 -13.65
C MET A 76 -4.52 13.31 -14.49
N GLY A 77 -4.45 14.64 -14.64
CA GLY A 77 -3.38 15.31 -15.41
C GLY A 77 -1.96 14.98 -14.95
N GLY A 78 -1.77 14.77 -13.65
CA GLY A 78 -0.49 14.29 -13.10
C GLY A 78 -0.12 12.89 -13.58
N ILE A 79 -1.08 11.95 -13.59
CA ILE A 79 -0.88 10.59 -14.10
C ILE A 79 -0.67 10.59 -15.62
N GLN A 80 -1.42 11.41 -16.36
CA GLN A 80 -1.21 11.58 -17.81
C GLN A 80 0.22 12.03 -18.12
N SER A 81 0.72 13.01 -17.37
CA SER A 81 2.08 13.52 -17.51
C SER A 81 3.13 12.44 -17.22
N LEU A 82 2.94 11.65 -16.16
CA LEU A 82 3.82 10.53 -15.83
C LEU A 82 3.77 9.42 -16.88
N PHE A 83 2.60 9.13 -17.42
CA PHE A 83 2.42 8.15 -18.50
C PHE A 83 3.17 8.58 -19.76
N GLY A 84 3.03 9.85 -20.18
CA GLY A 84 3.78 10.41 -21.31
C GLY A 84 5.30 10.38 -21.13
N GLN A 85 5.78 10.36 -19.89
CA GLN A 85 7.21 10.19 -19.55
C GLN A 85 7.65 8.72 -19.43
N GLY A 86 6.77 7.75 -19.64
CA GLY A 86 7.08 6.33 -19.43
C GLY A 86 7.22 5.94 -17.96
N LYS A 87 6.72 6.76 -17.03
CA LYS A 87 6.83 6.57 -15.56
C LYS A 87 5.54 6.10 -14.91
N ALA A 88 4.48 5.86 -15.69
CA ALA A 88 3.24 5.28 -15.21
C ALA A 88 2.75 4.20 -16.18
N ALA A 89 2.19 3.13 -15.62
CA ALA A 89 1.50 2.08 -16.36
C ALA A 89 0.10 1.89 -15.78
N LEU A 90 -0.85 1.55 -16.64
CA LEU A 90 -2.21 1.18 -16.24
C LEU A 90 -2.43 -0.30 -16.54
N LEU A 91 -2.98 -1.02 -15.57
CA LEU A 91 -3.34 -2.42 -15.73
C LEU A 91 -4.87 -2.52 -15.74
N ALA A 92 -5.41 -2.90 -16.90
CA ALA A 92 -6.83 -3.14 -17.08
C ALA A 92 -7.16 -4.64 -16.89
N ASN A 93 -8.45 -4.95 -16.72
CA ASN A 93 -8.96 -6.33 -16.60
C ASN A 93 -8.33 -7.15 -15.47
N ILE A 94 -7.96 -6.46 -14.38
CA ILE A 94 -7.47 -7.10 -13.16
C ILE A 94 -8.62 -7.43 -12.21
N GLY A 95 -8.49 -8.52 -11.46
CA GLY A 95 -9.45 -8.98 -10.48
C GLY A 95 -8.81 -10.01 -9.54
N THR A 96 -9.47 -10.32 -8.43
CA THR A 96 -8.99 -11.32 -7.45
C THR A 96 -9.25 -12.74 -7.94
N LEU A 97 -8.78 -13.10 -9.13
CA LEU A 97 -9.03 -14.42 -9.72
C LEU A 97 -8.14 -15.49 -9.09
N ALA A 98 -8.69 -16.70 -8.88
CA ALA A 98 -7.91 -17.88 -8.47
C ALA A 98 -7.09 -18.45 -9.62
N VAL A 99 -7.68 -18.45 -10.82
CA VAL A 99 -7.08 -18.87 -12.09
C VAL A 99 -7.57 -17.95 -13.21
N PRO A 100 -6.93 -17.91 -14.38
CA PRO A 100 -7.51 -17.26 -15.55
C PRO A 100 -8.92 -17.83 -15.82
N THR A 101 -9.93 -16.96 -15.80
CA THR A 101 -11.35 -17.35 -15.89
C THR A 101 -12.05 -16.60 -17.01
N SER A 102 -12.63 -17.35 -17.96
CA SER A 102 -13.50 -16.79 -19.00
C SER A 102 -14.93 -16.53 -18.48
N ARG A 103 -15.72 -15.76 -19.23
CA ARG A 103 -17.13 -15.52 -18.89
C ARG A 103 -17.94 -16.81 -18.81
N THR A 104 -17.73 -17.74 -19.75
CA THR A 104 -18.40 -19.03 -19.78
C THR A 104 -18.01 -19.88 -18.57
N GLN A 105 -16.71 -19.95 -18.26
CA GLN A 105 -16.24 -20.70 -17.09
C GLN A 105 -16.80 -20.14 -15.77
N TRP A 106 -16.91 -18.82 -15.68
CA TRP A 106 -17.57 -18.17 -14.54
C TRP A 106 -19.06 -18.53 -14.46
N SER A 107 -19.81 -18.45 -15.56
CA SER A 107 -21.26 -18.73 -15.55
C SER A 107 -21.56 -20.19 -15.25
N GLU A 108 -20.73 -21.10 -15.75
CA GLU A 108 -20.87 -22.54 -15.55
C GLU A 108 -20.23 -23.02 -14.24
N ARG A 109 -19.49 -22.15 -13.55
CA ARG A 109 -18.67 -22.49 -12.37
C ARG A 109 -17.72 -23.66 -12.63
N SER A 110 -17.12 -23.72 -13.80
CA SER A 110 -16.30 -24.85 -14.26
C SER A 110 -14.81 -24.74 -13.89
N VAL A 111 -14.42 -23.70 -13.16
CA VAL A 111 -13.06 -23.50 -12.61
C VAL A 111 -13.15 -22.98 -11.17
N PRO A 112 -12.11 -23.10 -10.34
CA PRO A 112 -12.08 -22.48 -9.02
C PRO A 112 -12.36 -20.97 -9.12
N LEU A 113 -13.35 -20.52 -8.35
CA LEU A 113 -13.73 -19.11 -8.26
C LEU A 113 -13.42 -18.59 -6.85
N PRO A 114 -13.13 -17.28 -6.72
CA PRO A 114 -12.96 -16.66 -5.42
C PRO A 114 -14.22 -16.76 -4.57
N ASP A 115 -14.04 -16.92 -3.27
CA ASP A 115 -15.13 -16.87 -2.31
C ASP A 115 -15.81 -15.51 -2.36
N ASN A 116 -17.15 -15.54 -2.22
CA ASN A 116 -17.99 -14.35 -2.17
C ASN A 116 -17.65 -13.33 -3.29
N LEU A 117 -17.40 -13.82 -4.51
CA LEU A 117 -17.21 -12.94 -5.66
C LEU A 117 -18.35 -11.91 -5.72
N PHE A 118 -18.02 -10.64 -6.01
CA PHE A 118 -18.90 -9.46 -5.92
C PHE A 118 -19.09 -8.86 -4.52
N SER A 119 -18.71 -9.54 -3.44
CA SER A 119 -18.62 -8.94 -2.11
C SER A 119 -17.49 -7.92 -2.05
N HIS A 120 -17.80 -6.73 -1.54
CA HIS A 120 -16.83 -5.64 -1.47
C HIS A 120 -15.77 -5.89 -0.39
N SER A 121 -16.19 -6.32 0.81
CA SER A 121 -15.27 -6.62 1.91
C SER A 121 -14.36 -7.79 1.58
N ASP A 122 -14.91 -8.86 1.00
CA ASP A 122 -14.13 -10.05 0.68
C ASP A 122 -13.11 -9.74 -0.42
N GLN A 123 -13.53 -9.07 -1.50
CA GLN A 123 -12.57 -8.69 -2.54
C GLN A 123 -11.51 -7.69 -2.06
N GLN A 124 -11.83 -6.77 -1.14
CA GLN A 124 -10.80 -5.93 -0.50
C GLN A 124 -9.78 -6.77 0.28
N ALA A 125 -10.23 -7.79 1.01
CA ALA A 125 -9.36 -8.68 1.75
C ALA A 125 -8.51 -9.54 0.81
N GLN A 126 -9.09 -10.04 -0.29
CA GLN A 126 -8.41 -10.80 -1.33
C GLN A 126 -7.33 -9.96 -2.04
N TRP A 127 -7.60 -8.68 -2.33
CA TRP A 127 -6.61 -7.78 -2.93
C TRP A 127 -5.40 -7.53 -2.03
N GLN A 128 -5.64 -7.37 -0.73
CA GLN A 128 -4.57 -7.13 0.24
C GLN A 128 -3.79 -8.41 0.58
N SER A 129 -4.46 -9.56 0.54
CA SER A 129 -3.89 -10.83 0.98
C SER A 129 -3.38 -11.72 -0.15
N ALA A 130 -3.85 -11.56 -1.38
CA ALA A 130 -3.69 -12.54 -2.46
C ALA A 130 -4.16 -13.96 -2.07
N VAL A 131 -5.10 -14.08 -1.13
CA VAL A 131 -5.79 -15.31 -0.74
C VAL A 131 -7.24 -15.15 -1.18
N VAL A 132 -7.75 -16.10 -1.97
CA VAL A 132 -9.04 -15.96 -2.69
C VAL A 132 -10.11 -16.95 -2.23
N ASP A 133 -9.76 -17.93 -1.42
CA ASP A 133 -10.57 -19.10 -1.08
C ASP A 133 -10.73 -19.33 0.43
N ASN A 134 -10.27 -18.37 1.25
CA ASN A 134 -10.29 -18.44 2.71
C ASN A 134 -10.18 -17.04 3.34
N ALA A 135 -10.57 -16.93 4.62
CA ALA A 135 -10.37 -15.73 5.41
C ALA A 135 -8.87 -15.45 5.67
N PRO A 136 -8.30 -14.35 5.13
CA PRO A 136 -6.87 -14.10 5.24
C PRO A 136 -6.46 -13.59 6.63
N ARG A 137 -5.31 -14.06 7.12
CA ARG A 137 -4.68 -13.56 8.35
C ARG A 137 -3.47 -12.64 8.08
N SER A 138 -2.92 -12.70 6.86
CA SER A 138 -1.73 -11.95 6.45
C SER A 138 -1.89 -11.36 5.05
N GLY A 139 -1.13 -10.30 4.80
CA GLY A 139 -1.09 -9.58 3.53
C GLY A 139 0.08 -10.02 2.67
N TRP A 140 -0.03 -9.87 1.34
CA TRP A 140 1.10 -10.21 0.47
C TRP A 140 2.30 -9.28 0.69
N GLY A 141 2.07 -8.01 1.08
CA GLY A 141 3.14 -7.06 1.42
C GLY A 141 3.92 -7.50 2.65
N GLY A 142 3.22 -7.85 3.73
CA GLY A 142 3.84 -8.38 4.95
C GLY A 142 4.59 -9.69 4.69
N ARG A 143 3.99 -10.64 3.98
CA ARG A 143 4.66 -11.91 3.62
C ARG A 143 5.89 -11.71 2.75
N MET A 144 5.87 -10.75 1.82
CA MET A 144 7.03 -10.41 1.00
C MET A 144 8.18 -9.92 1.89
N MET A 145 7.89 -8.99 2.81
CA MET A 145 8.90 -8.41 3.68
C MET A 145 9.44 -9.40 4.71
N GLU A 146 8.63 -10.37 5.13
CA GLU A 146 9.06 -11.51 5.94
C GLU A 146 10.11 -12.40 5.26
N ARG A 147 10.19 -12.38 3.92
CA ARG A 147 11.20 -13.11 3.14
C ARG A 147 12.40 -12.25 2.76
N LEU A 148 12.22 -10.93 2.67
CA LEU A 148 13.28 -9.99 2.29
C LEU A 148 14.15 -9.56 3.47
N LEU A 149 13.59 -9.50 4.68
CA LEU A 149 14.32 -9.07 5.87
C LEU A 149 14.71 -10.27 6.73
N ALA A 150 15.98 -10.34 7.14
CA ALA A 150 16.44 -11.34 8.09
C ALA A 150 15.70 -11.19 9.43
N THR A 151 15.42 -12.32 10.09
CA THR A 151 14.61 -12.35 11.31
C THR A 151 15.25 -11.57 12.47
N ASP A 152 16.58 -11.52 12.50
CA ASP A 152 17.42 -10.88 13.51
C ASP A 152 17.80 -9.43 13.16
N THR A 153 17.28 -8.88 12.05
CA THR A 153 17.50 -7.47 11.70
C THR A 153 16.99 -6.55 12.81
N ALA A 154 17.89 -5.74 13.37
CA ALA A 154 17.52 -4.69 14.31
C ALA A 154 16.47 -3.76 13.67
N ASN A 155 15.40 -3.46 14.42
CA ASN A 155 14.30 -2.60 13.97
C ASN A 155 13.63 -3.03 12.65
N ARG A 156 13.54 -4.35 12.43
CA ARG A 156 12.91 -5.00 11.25
C ARG A 156 11.56 -4.40 10.83
N GLY A 157 10.77 -3.89 11.78
CA GLY A 157 9.47 -3.27 11.54
C GLY A 157 9.51 -2.03 10.65
N TYR A 158 10.65 -1.36 10.52
CA TYR A 158 10.81 -0.20 9.63
C TYR A 158 10.79 -0.54 8.15
N GLY A 159 11.05 -1.79 7.77
CA GLY A 159 10.82 -2.20 6.40
C GLY A 159 9.34 -2.18 5.99
N VAL A 160 8.42 -2.06 6.96
CA VAL A 160 6.97 -2.03 6.73
C VAL A 160 6.32 -0.95 7.59
N LEU A 161 6.21 0.25 7.02
CA LEU A 161 5.65 1.43 7.69
C LEU A 161 4.20 1.66 7.31
N SER A 162 3.32 1.83 8.31
CA SER A 162 1.95 2.30 8.13
C SER A 162 1.78 3.70 8.69
N MET A 163 1.02 4.52 7.98
CA MET A 163 0.62 5.85 8.42
C MET A 163 -0.87 5.96 8.78
N ALA A 164 -1.64 4.90 8.51
CA ALA A 164 -3.09 4.86 8.67
C ALA A 164 -3.53 3.73 9.62
N GLY A 165 -2.66 3.34 10.55
CA GLY A 165 -2.93 2.28 11.51
C GLY A 165 -2.72 0.85 10.98
N GLY A 166 -3.32 -0.14 11.63
CA GLY A 166 -3.20 -1.55 11.20
C GLY A 166 -4.00 -1.84 9.94
N ASN A 167 -3.42 -2.60 9.01
CA ASN A 167 -4.09 -3.07 7.80
C ASN A 167 -3.63 -4.49 7.44
N LEU A 168 -4.48 -5.20 6.68
CA LEU A 168 -4.21 -6.58 6.29
C LEU A 168 -2.97 -6.70 5.40
N TRP A 169 -2.78 -5.77 4.45
CA TRP A 169 -1.69 -5.84 3.47
C TRP A 169 -0.29 -5.95 4.10
N GLN A 170 -0.08 -5.30 5.25
CA GLN A 170 1.20 -5.27 5.96
C GLN A 170 1.39 -6.37 6.99
N ASN A 171 0.34 -7.14 7.31
CA ASN A 171 0.45 -8.23 8.27
C ASN A 171 1.36 -9.34 7.72
N GLY A 172 2.43 -9.65 8.45
CA GLY A 172 3.32 -10.78 8.16
C GLY A 172 2.68 -12.14 8.50
N ASP A 173 3.32 -13.21 8.06
CA ASP A 173 2.97 -14.60 8.40
C ASP A 173 3.91 -15.25 9.41
N ARG A 174 4.87 -14.48 9.98
CA ARG A 174 5.82 -14.95 11.00
C ARG A 174 5.88 -13.97 12.18
N SER A 175 6.95 -13.17 12.29
CA SER A 175 7.24 -12.31 13.45
C SER A 175 7.34 -10.82 13.12
N LEU A 176 7.24 -10.44 11.84
CA LEU A 176 7.30 -9.06 11.40
C LEU A 176 6.05 -8.29 11.85
N ALA A 177 6.26 -7.30 12.70
CA ALA A 177 5.24 -6.33 13.07
C ALA A 177 5.52 -5.01 12.33
N ALA A 178 4.57 -4.58 11.51
CA ALA A 178 4.65 -3.29 10.82
C ALA A 178 4.73 -2.15 11.84
N TYR A 179 5.64 -1.21 11.62
CA TYR A 179 5.73 -0.02 12.44
C TYR A 179 4.65 0.98 12.02
N LYS A 180 3.92 1.51 13.01
CA LYS A 180 2.77 2.38 12.79
C LYS A 180 3.13 3.78 13.28
N VAL A 181 3.04 4.75 12.40
CA VAL A 181 3.35 6.15 12.67
C VAL A 181 2.08 6.96 12.45
N SER A 182 1.84 7.96 13.29
CA SER A 182 0.76 8.92 13.04
C SER A 182 1.18 9.90 11.94
N ALA A 183 0.27 10.19 11.02
CA ALA A 183 0.46 11.25 10.03
C ALA A 183 0.53 12.66 10.65
N SER A 184 0.13 12.82 11.91
CA SER A 184 0.28 14.09 12.64
C SER A 184 1.73 14.40 13.02
N GLY A 185 2.65 13.44 12.91
CA GLY A 185 4.03 13.59 13.37
C GLY A 185 4.23 13.52 14.88
N ASN A 186 3.14 13.52 15.64
CA ASN A 186 3.18 13.25 17.07
C ASN A 186 3.09 11.73 17.25
N PHE A 187 4.20 11.10 17.60
CA PHE A 187 4.26 9.69 17.90
C PHE A 187 5.21 9.43 19.05
N GLY A 188 4.83 8.47 19.88
CA GLY A 188 5.64 8.04 21.01
C GLY A 188 5.33 8.76 22.32
N PHE A 189 6.24 8.61 23.28
CA PHE A 189 6.15 9.14 24.64
C PHE A 189 7.02 10.38 24.77
N ASP A 190 6.41 11.55 24.98
CA ASP A 190 7.12 12.83 25.13
C ASP A 190 7.76 13.01 26.52
N PHE A 191 7.33 12.19 27.49
CA PHE A 191 7.78 12.24 28.89
C PHE A 191 8.86 11.20 29.23
N TYR A 192 9.32 10.43 28.24
CA TYR A 192 10.28 9.35 28.43
C TYR A 192 11.52 9.59 27.57
N ASP A 193 12.69 9.57 28.19
CA ASP A 193 13.98 9.52 27.51
C ASP A 193 14.79 8.35 28.08
N PRO A 194 15.17 7.35 27.25
CA PRO A 194 15.92 6.18 27.71
C PRO A 194 17.31 6.52 28.26
N ASN A 195 17.84 7.71 27.97
CA ASN A 195 19.11 8.20 28.51
C ASN A 195 18.93 9.16 29.69
N ALA A 196 17.69 9.58 29.97
CA ALA A 196 17.41 10.44 31.11
C ALA A 196 17.48 9.64 32.41
N ARG A 197 17.90 10.34 33.47
CA ARG A 197 18.02 9.79 34.82
C ARG A 197 16.90 10.28 35.75
N ASP A 198 15.87 10.91 35.19
CA ASP A 198 14.73 11.31 35.98
C ASP A 198 13.98 10.07 36.51
N PRO A 199 13.32 10.16 37.67
CA PRO A 199 12.69 9.00 38.31
C PRO A 199 11.62 8.32 37.44
N VAL A 200 10.95 9.05 36.55
CA VAL A 200 9.89 8.50 35.70
C VAL A 200 10.50 7.65 34.59
N SER A 201 11.50 8.17 33.87
CA SER A 201 12.22 7.41 32.83
C SER A 201 12.92 6.17 33.39
N ALA A 202 13.51 6.27 34.59
CA ALA A 202 14.13 5.15 35.27
C ALA A 202 13.11 4.04 35.63
N ALA A 203 11.99 4.41 36.25
CA ALA A 203 10.95 3.47 36.64
C ALA A 203 10.30 2.77 35.42
N ILE A 204 10.07 3.50 34.32
CA ILE A 204 9.56 2.91 33.07
C ILE A 204 10.55 1.90 32.51
N THR A 205 11.84 2.25 32.45
CA THR A 205 12.88 1.36 31.95
C THR A 205 12.99 0.08 32.77
N GLU A 206 12.92 0.18 34.10
CA GLU A 206 12.91 -0.97 35.01
C GLU A 206 11.66 -1.85 34.81
N THR A 207 10.48 -1.23 34.72
CA THR A 207 9.20 -1.94 34.51
C THR A 207 9.18 -2.74 33.21
N LEU A 208 9.75 -2.17 32.13
CA LEU A 208 9.83 -2.82 30.83
C LEU A 208 10.89 -3.91 30.76
N ALA A 209 11.94 -3.81 31.58
CA ALA A 209 12.96 -4.85 31.72
C ALA A 209 12.50 -6.04 32.58
N GLU A 210 11.48 -5.85 33.43
CA GLU A 210 10.94 -6.89 34.28
C GLU A 210 10.23 -7.98 33.45
N ARG A 211 10.67 -9.23 33.62
CA ARG A 211 10.04 -10.39 33.00
C ARG A 211 8.77 -10.74 33.74
N ARG A 212 7.66 -10.84 33.03
CA ARG A 212 6.34 -11.20 33.57
C ARG A 212 6.03 -12.66 33.30
N GLU A 213 5.45 -13.34 34.28
CA GLU A 213 4.99 -14.72 34.10
C GLU A 213 3.71 -14.78 33.26
N HIS A 214 2.82 -13.79 33.40
CA HIS A 214 1.57 -13.74 32.65
C HIS A 214 1.82 -13.32 31.20
N LEU A 215 1.35 -14.14 30.24
CA LEU A 215 1.64 -13.95 28.81
C LEU A 215 1.19 -12.59 28.26
N LEU A 216 0.04 -12.06 28.72
CA LEU A 216 -0.42 -10.74 28.27
C LEU A 216 0.42 -9.60 28.84
N GLU A 217 0.94 -9.75 30.04
CA GLU A 217 1.79 -8.74 30.67
C GLU A 217 3.17 -8.73 30.01
N GLN A 218 3.73 -9.91 29.72
CA GLN A 218 4.98 -10.01 28.97
C GLN A 218 4.82 -9.44 27.56
N ALA A 219 3.73 -9.80 26.87
CA ALA A 219 3.45 -9.27 25.53
C ALA A 219 3.26 -7.75 25.55
N TRP A 220 2.64 -7.20 26.61
CA TRP A 220 2.54 -5.76 26.80
C TRP A 220 3.91 -5.11 26.95
N ASN A 221 4.78 -5.64 27.84
CA ASN A 221 6.15 -5.16 28.00
C ASN A 221 6.94 -5.19 26.69
N ASP A 222 6.85 -6.28 25.93
CA ASP A 222 7.51 -6.43 24.63
C ASP A 222 7.01 -5.41 23.59
N VAL A 223 5.69 -5.19 23.54
CA VAL A 223 5.08 -4.22 22.60
C VAL A 223 5.47 -2.79 22.96
N VAL A 224 5.41 -2.41 24.24
CA VAL A 224 5.74 -1.05 24.70
C VAL A 224 7.24 -0.78 24.54
N GLY A 225 8.10 -1.70 24.99
CA GLY A 225 9.56 -1.57 24.84
C GLY A 225 10.00 -1.43 23.39
N ARG A 226 9.45 -2.27 22.49
CA ARG A 226 9.71 -2.16 21.05
C ARG A 226 9.20 -0.84 20.47
N SER A 227 8.06 -0.33 20.95
CA SER A 227 7.50 0.94 20.46
C SER A 227 8.35 2.15 20.83
N ILE A 228 8.89 2.14 22.05
CA ILE A 228 9.83 3.16 22.56
C ILE A 228 11.12 3.16 21.75
N GLU A 229 11.74 1.99 21.54
CA GLU A 229 12.97 1.91 20.76
C GLU A 229 12.74 2.36 19.31
N ASN A 230 11.61 1.95 18.72
CA ASN A 230 11.27 2.40 17.38
C ASN A 230 10.95 3.90 17.30
N GLN A 231 10.41 4.52 18.36
CA GLN A 231 10.25 5.98 18.42
C GLN A 231 11.62 6.65 18.43
N ARG A 232 12.53 6.20 19.30
CA ARG A 232 13.86 6.81 19.48
C ARG A 232 14.62 6.88 18.16
N VAL A 233 14.69 5.76 17.44
CA VAL A 233 15.41 5.69 16.16
C VAL A 233 14.70 6.52 15.08
N LEU A 234 13.36 6.51 15.01
CA LEU A 234 12.64 7.34 14.04
C LEU A 234 12.81 8.85 14.35
N THR A 235 12.71 9.28 15.60
CA THR A 235 12.88 10.69 15.98
C THR A 235 14.29 11.19 15.65
N GLN A 236 15.33 10.42 15.98
CA GLN A 236 16.71 10.76 15.61
C GLN A 236 16.88 10.85 14.09
N ALA A 237 16.30 9.91 13.35
CA ALA A 237 16.28 9.97 11.90
C ALA A 237 15.64 11.28 11.42
N LEU A 238 14.39 11.56 11.79
CA LEU A 238 13.66 12.73 11.27
C LEU A 238 14.33 14.07 11.56
N GLN A 239 15.02 14.24 12.71
CA GLN A 239 15.76 15.46 13.02
C GLN A 239 16.85 15.81 11.98
N SER A 240 17.40 14.80 11.30
CA SER A 240 18.42 14.97 10.28
C SER A 240 17.87 15.14 8.85
N SER A 241 16.54 15.12 8.68
CA SER A 241 15.91 15.07 7.36
C SER A 241 15.23 16.38 6.96
N ALA A 242 15.43 16.81 5.72
CA ALA A 242 14.75 17.95 5.12
C ALA A 242 13.98 17.53 3.85
N LEU A 243 12.71 17.91 3.75
CA LEU A 243 11.92 17.72 2.53
C LEU A 243 12.07 18.93 1.60
N ALA A 244 12.75 18.74 0.47
CA ALA A 244 12.78 19.76 -0.59
C ALA A 244 11.50 19.80 -1.44
N THR A 245 10.72 18.71 -1.45
CA THR A 245 9.48 18.62 -2.22
C THR A 245 8.33 19.26 -1.46
N VAL A 246 7.67 20.23 -2.08
CA VAL A 246 6.44 20.84 -1.55
C VAL A 246 5.27 19.91 -1.80
N PHE A 247 4.56 19.55 -0.74
CA PHE A 247 3.34 18.75 -0.79
C PHE A 247 2.12 19.68 -0.61
N PRO A 248 1.03 19.47 -1.35
CA PRO A 248 -0.20 20.24 -1.13
C PRO A 248 -0.80 19.91 0.24
N ASP A 249 -1.58 20.83 0.81
CA ASP A 249 -2.21 20.67 2.13
C ASP A 249 -3.45 19.75 2.04
N THR A 250 -3.21 18.46 1.88
CA THR A 250 -4.23 17.41 1.88
C THR A 250 -3.77 16.24 2.73
N ASN A 251 -4.71 15.51 3.34
CA ASN A 251 -4.38 14.34 4.14
C ASN A 251 -3.49 13.33 3.37
N LEU A 252 -3.77 13.06 2.10
CA LEU A 252 -2.96 12.14 1.29
C LEU A 252 -1.54 12.67 1.09
N ALA A 253 -1.39 13.95 0.78
CA ALA A 253 -0.10 14.55 0.53
C ALA A 253 0.76 14.66 1.80
N VAL A 254 0.15 14.92 2.96
CA VAL A 254 0.82 14.83 4.27
C VAL A 254 1.33 13.41 4.52
N ASN A 255 0.53 12.38 4.25
CA ASN A 255 0.98 10.99 4.32
C ASN A 255 2.15 10.69 3.36
N CYS A 256 2.10 11.18 2.12
CA CYS A 256 3.21 11.02 1.17
C CYS A 256 4.49 11.75 1.61
N ALA A 257 4.36 12.94 2.20
CA ALA A 257 5.47 13.71 2.74
C ALA A 257 6.21 12.92 3.81
N TRP A 258 5.48 12.40 4.78
CA TRP A 258 6.01 11.54 5.84
C TRP A 258 6.65 10.25 5.32
N TRP A 259 6.04 9.57 4.35
CA TRP A 259 6.67 8.43 3.69
C TRP A 259 8.03 8.82 3.10
N ARG A 260 8.11 10.00 2.47
CA ARG A 260 9.36 10.49 1.90
C ARG A 260 10.41 10.77 2.98
N VAL A 261 10.04 11.33 4.13
CA VAL A 261 10.98 11.55 5.26
C VAL A 261 11.46 10.23 5.84
N CYS A 262 10.53 9.33 6.19
CA CYS A 262 10.88 8.03 6.77
C CYS A 262 11.75 7.22 5.79
N GLY A 263 11.41 7.22 4.51
CA GLY A 263 12.16 6.53 3.47
C GLY A 263 13.57 7.10 3.26
N SER A 264 13.72 8.44 3.17
CA SER A 264 15.03 9.06 2.97
C SER A 264 15.99 8.83 4.11
N THR A 265 15.48 8.69 5.33
CA THR A 265 16.33 8.60 6.52
C THR A 265 16.58 7.18 7.00
N LEU A 266 15.61 6.28 6.82
CA LEU A 266 15.80 4.87 7.16
C LEU A 266 16.57 4.12 6.06
N ALA A 267 16.67 4.69 4.85
CA ALA A 267 17.46 4.16 3.74
C ALA A 267 17.78 5.23 2.65
N PRO A 268 18.95 5.91 2.72
CA PRO A 268 19.28 7.01 1.81
C PRO A 268 19.46 6.55 0.34
N GLY A 269 18.86 7.26 -0.64
CA GLY A 269 19.16 7.13 -2.09
C GLY A 269 17.99 6.73 -3.03
N ALA A 270 16.86 7.44 -3.00
CA ALA A 270 15.56 6.92 -3.46
C ALA A 270 15.28 6.82 -4.99
N ALA A 271 14.79 5.63 -5.39
CA ALA A 271 13.81 5.42 -6.45
C ALA A 271 12.55 4.74 -5.86
N ALA A 272 11.42 5.45 -5.86
CA ALA A 272 10.14 4.90 -5.41
C ALA A 272 9.30 4.39 -6.59
N THR A 273 8.86 3.15 -6.53
CA THR A 273 7.81 2.62 -7.41
C THR A 273 6.48 2.69 -6.67
N MET A 274 5.57 3.52 -7.15
CA MET A 274 4.21 3.61 -6.58
C MET A 274 3.30 2.64 -7.32
N LEU A 275 2.77 1.65 -6.60
CA LEU A 275 1.75 0.74 -7.11
C LEU A 275 0.38 1.22 -6.61
N LEU A 276 -0.33 1.92 -7.50
CA LEU A 276 -1.73 2.27 -7.33
C LEU A 276 -2.59 1.09 -7.76
N LEU A 277 -3.33 0.49 -6.82
CA LEU A 277 -4.23 -0.62 -7.09
C LEU A 277 -5.68 -0.16 -6.90
N PHE A 278 -6.44 -0.18 -7.99
CA PHE A 278 -7.83 0.25 -8.02
C PHE A 278 -8.76 -0.95 -8.00
N HIS A 279 -9.67 -0.98 -7.03
CA HIS A 279 -10.68 -2.04 -6.92
C HIS A 279 -12.02 -1.62 -7.54
N ARG A 280 -12.70 -2.57 -8.18
CA ARG A 280 -13.95 -2.38 -8.92
C ARG A 280 -15.16 -2.33 -7.97
N ARG A 281 -16.04 -1.35 -8.16
CA ARG A 281 -17.43 -1.44 -7.65
C ARG A 281 -18.28 -2.23 -8.65
N LEU A 282 -18.47 -3.51 -8.36
CA LEU A 282 -19.37 -4.38 -9.12
C LEU A 282 -20.83 -4.08 -8.74
N ARG A 283 -21.43 -3.05 -9.35
CA ARG A 283 -22.90 -2.94 -9.41
C ARG A 283 -23.34 -3.42 -10.80
N HIS A 284 -24.01 -4.57 -10.84
CA HIS A 284 -24.76 -5.03 -12.02
C HIS A 284 -25.87 -4.00 -12.34
N PRO A 285 -26.18 -3.78 -13.64
CA PRO A 285 -26.70 -4.82 -14.52
C PRO A 285 -25.90 -4.96 -15.83
N TRP A 286 -25.65 -6.22 -16.22
CA TRP A 286 -25.22 -6.63 -17.55
C TRP A 286 -26.10 -7.81 -17.96
#